data_AF-A0A1H9UQ70-F1
#
_entry.id   AF-A0A1H9UQ70-F1
#
_cell.length_a   1.000
_cell.length_b   1.000
_cell.length_c   1.000
_cell.angle_alpha   90.00
_cell.angle_beta   90.00
_cell.angle_gamma   90.00
#
_symmetry.space_group_name_H-M   'P 1'
#
loop_
_entity.id
_entity.type
_entity.pdbx_description
1 polymer ?
#
loop_
_entity_poly.entity_id
_entity_poly.type
_entity_poly.pdbx_seq_one_letter_code
_entity_poly.pdbx_strand_id
1 'polypeptide(L)'
;MPNNIVKKGDNYKKSNFLITSKYKSSILENKILSIALANADDIHEESEGLVYEIAVSDLKRKMNISKSYGSFYDKLDDAAKSMTGRTIGTSNKKNRTFDYISVVTRATSKDGIFRIIFNPALKENIIDIKDKFTVLKLSTMLSFKSSYSLRLYELLKDELQEIKWQQDRDAITLGKKNTYRQENLFKYETSIGLAELKLEMGVVNAELDKVKRVLQGKNPDYEKAVASSPEQIFKSWSDFRRRVLEKATEEINEKTDLHVDFEADKAGRGGKVVGVTFIITDSKSYKNSNAGIKTKSSDVFMDDLGDPYIVEAEELDIDDLIDKVRMIISENLKTKEIKSILQAADNDISKIKDAYELAGKQSEIENLVGWMISAIKNGYTATPKKKNNTYSDFEQNTYDYELLEDELRAN
;
A
#
# COMPACT_ATOMS: atom_id res chain seq x y z
N MET A 1 -13.77 31.02 22.77
CA MET A 1 -14.20 29.84 23.56
C MET A 1 -14.05 28.61 22.67
N PRO A 2 -13.16 27.66 22.97
CA PRO A 2 -13.12 26.42 22.20
C PRO A 2 -14.36 25.59 22.55
N ASN A 3 -15.23 25.41 21.55
CA ASN A 3 -16.44 24.60 21.65
C ASN A 3 -16.04 23.14 21.89
N ASN A 4 -16.25 22.68 23.13
CA ASN A 4 -16.32 21.27 23.48
C ASN A 4 -17.56 20.66 22.82
N ILE A 5 -17.39 20.14 21.60
CA ILE A 5 -18.31 19.14 21.06
C ILE A 5 -17.93 17.84 21.77
N VAL A 6 -18.83 17.36 22.62
CA VAL A 6 -18.77 16.04 23.25
C VAL A 6 -18.51 15.01 22.15
N LYS A 7 -17.30 14.44 22.09
CA LYS A 7 -16.94 13.42 21.10
C LYS A 7 -17.71 12.15 21.43
N LYS A 8 -18.78 11.88 20.66
CA LYS A 8 -19.21 10.51 20.33
C LYS A 8 -17.97 9.73 19.89
N GLY A 9 -17.84 8.48 20.33
CA GLY A 9 -16.64 7.67 20.11
C GLY A 9 -16.20 7.68 18.64
N ASP A 10 -14.89 7.73 18.39
CA ASP A 10 -14.34 7.74 17.02
C ASP A 10 -14.57 6.42 16.28
N ASN A 11 -14.89 5.35 17.02
CA ASN A 11 -15.16 4.04 16.45
C ASN A 11 -16.62 3.91 15.99
N TYR A 12 -16.83 3.30 14.84
CA TYR A 12 -18.15 2.94 14.33
C TYR A 12 -18.16 1.55 13.71
N LYS A 13 -19.35 0.97 13.57
CA LYS A 13 -19.57 -0.33 12.94
C LYS A 13 -19.95 -0.14 11.47
N LYS A 14 -19.36 -0.94 10.59
CA LYS A 14 -19.83 -1.11 9.20
C LYS A 14 -20.04 -2.59 8.95
N SER A 15 -21.21 -2.95 8.42
CA SER A 15 -21.52 -4.36 8.16
C SER A 15 -20.55 -4.96 7.13
N ASN A 16 -20.18 -6.22 7.30
CA ASN A 16 -19.29 -6.92 6.36
C ASN A 16 -19.92 -7.02 4.97
N PHE A 17 -21.26 -7.07 4.90
CA PHE A 17 -22.00 -6.96 3.64
C PHE A 17 -21.65 -5.68 2.87
N LEU A 18 -21.63 -4.52 3.53
CA LEU A 18 -21.26 -3.25 2.90
C LEU A 18 -19.75 -3.15 2.61
N ILE A 19 -18.90 -3.82 3.39
CA ILE A 19 -17.44 -3.82 3.19
C ILE A 19 -17.04 -4.70 2.00
N THR A 20 -17.54 -5.92 1.93
CA THR A 20 -17.17 -6.90 0.89
C THR A 20 -17.91 -6.70 -0.44
N SER A 21 -18.92 -5.82 -0.45
CA SER A 21 -19.64 -5.47 -1.67
C SER A 21 -18.70 -4.92 -2.74
N LYS A 22 -18.84 -5.44 -3.96
CA LYS A 22 -18.03 -5.07 -5.13
C LYS A 22 -18.68 -3.88 -5.83
N TYR A 23 -18.25 -2.66 -5.51
CA TYR A 23 -18.72 -1.42 -6.13
C TYR A 23 -17.58 -0.42 -6.29
N LYS A 24 -17.75 0.52 -7.22
CA LYS A 24 -16.81 1.63 -7.42
C LYS A 24 -17.34 2.88 -6.73
N SER A 25 -16.49 3.52 -5.92
CA SER A 25 -16.84 4.75 -5.21
C SER A 25 -15.72 5.77 -5.14
N SER A 26 -16.09 7.04 -5.22
CA SER A 26 -15.15 8.14 -5.02
C SER A 26 -14.78 8.31 -3.53
N ILE A 27 -13.69 9.01 -3.27
CA ILE A 27 -13.25 9.33 -1.90
C ILE A 27 -14.35 10.04 -1.12
N LEU A 28 -15.01 11.00 -1.77
CA LEU A 28 -16.02 11.85 -1.14
C LEU A 28 -17.21 11.00 -0.71
N GLU A 29 -17.67 10.10 -1.57
CA GLU A 29 -18.79 9.19 -1.27
C GLU A 29 -18.49 8.26 -0.11
N ASN A 30 -17.30 7.65 -0.11
CA ASN A 30 -16.88 6.78 0.98
C ASN A 30 -16.83 7.56 2.30
N LYS A 31 -16.30 8.79 2.29
CA LYS A 31 -16.24 9.63 3.49
C LYS A 31 -17.61 10.08 3.96
N ILE A 32 -18.52 10.45 3.05
CA ILE A 32 -19.92 10.77 3.38
C ILE A 32 -20.59 9.57 4.03
N LEU A 33 -20.44 8.38 3.45
CA LEU A 33 -20.99 7.14 3.99
C LEU A 33 -20.39 6.82 5.36
N SER A 34 -19.07 6.91 5.53
CA SER A 34 -18.41 6.73 6.83
C SER A 34 -18.94 7.71 7.88
N ILE A 35 -19.17 8.98 7.52
CA ILE A 35 -19.76 9.96 8.43
C ILE A 35 -21.19 9.56 8.81
N ALA A 36 -22.03 9.18 7.85
CA ALA A 36 -23.40 8.77 8.13
C ALA A 36 -23.44 7.53 9.06
N LEU A 37 -22.67 6.49 8.74
CA LEU A 37 -22.61 5.27 9.55
C LEU A 37 -22.00 5.51 10.95
N ALA A 38 -21.03 6.42 11.07
CA ALA A 38 -20.49 6.81 12.37
C ALA A 38 -21.48 7.61 13.24
N ASN A 39 -22.52 8.16 12.63
CA ASN A 39 -23.60 8.86 13.31
C ASN A 39 -24.91 8.06 13.16
N ALA A 40 -24.83 6.71 13.20
CA ALA A 40 -25.99 5.83 13.03
C ALA A 40 -27.16 6.13 14.00
N ASP A 41 -26.89 6.56 15.24
CA ASP A 41 -27.96 6.94 16.17
C ASP A 41 -28.73 8.22 15.76
N ASP A 42 -28.15 9.02 14.85
CA ASP A 42 -28.80 10.19 14.27
C ASP A 42 -29.57 9.83 12.99
N ILE A 43 -29.59 8.53 12.61
CA ILE A 43 -30.39 8.01 11.51
C ILE A 43 -31.75 7.59 12.07
N HIS A 44 -32.81 8.17 11.53
CA HIS A 44 -34.18 7.87 11.94
C HIS A 44 -35.00 7.30 10.79
N GLU A 45 -36.03 6.52 11.12
CA GLU A 45 -36.95 5.97 10.13
C GLU A 45 -38.01 7.01 9.73
N GLU A 46 -38.18 7.18 8.42
CA GLU A 46 -39.29 7.89 7.81
C GLU A 46 -40.00 6.97 6.80
N SER A 47 -41.16 7.39 6.28
CA SER A 47 -41.94 6.60 5.33
C SER A 47 -41.18 6.24 4.04
N GLU A 48 -40.14 7.01 3.70
CA GLU A 48 -39.32 6.82 2.49
C GLU A 48 -38.02 6.03 2.72
N GLY A 49 -37.64 5.73 3.97
CA GLY A 49 -36.45 4.95 4.30
C GLY A 49 -35.76 5.39 5.59
N LEU A 50 -34.47 5.03 5.73
CA LEU A 50 -33.65 5.44 6.88
C LEU A 50 -32.96 6.75 6.53
N VAL A 51 -33.28 7.82 7.24
CA VAL A 51 -32.91 9.18 6.89
C VAL A 51 -31.75 9.65 7.74
N TYR A 52 -30.73 10.19 7.09
CA TYR A 52 -29.61 10.89 7.72
C TYR A 52 -29.48 12.29 7.15
N GLU A 53 -29.36 13.29 8.02
CA GLU A 53 -29.19 14.69 7.64
C GLU A 53 -27.95 15.29 8.28
N ILE A 54 -27.22 16.09 7.49
CA ILE A 54 -26.03 16.79 7.96
C ILE A 54 -25.88 18.13 7.25
N ALA A 55 -25.48 19.16 8.00
CA ALA A 55 -25.15 20.43 7.39
C ALA A 55 -23.93 20.29 6.45
N VAL A 56 -23.99 20.90 5.28
CA VAL A 56 -22.88 20.89 4.30
C VAL A 56 -21.62 21.55 4.89
N SER A 57 -21.80 22.56 5.75
CA SER A 57 -20.71 23.14 6.54
C SER A 57 -20.00 22.11 7.43
N ASP A 58 -20.76 21.16 7.95
CA ASP A 58 -20.28 20.14 8.88
C ASP A 58 -19.54 19.03 8.15
N LEU A 59 -20.00 18.64 6.96
CA LEU A 59 -19.25 17.78 6.05
C LEU A 59 -17.88 18.39 5.73
N LYS A 60 -17.85 19.66 5.32
CA LYS A 60 -16.59 20.37 5.01
C LYS A 60 -15.65 20.41 6.21
N ARG A 61 -16.17 20.75 7.38
CA ARG A 61 -15.40 20.80 8.63
C ARG A 61 -14.83 19.44 9.00
N LYS A 62 -15.65 18.38 8.99
CA LYS A 62 -15.21 17.01 9.31
C LYS A 62 -14.15 16.49 8.34
N MET A 63 -14.21 16.88 7.06
CA MET A 63 -13.26 16.46 6.04
C MET A 63 -12.05 17.39 5.87
N ASN A 64 -11.92 18.45 6.68
CA ASN A 64 -10.86 19.47 6.57
C ASN A 64 -10.77 20.11 5.17
N ILE A 65 -11.91 20.35 4.51
CA ILE A 65 -11.96 20.96 3.17
C ILE A 65 -12.02 22.48 3.30
N SER A 66 -11.02 23.18 2.73
CA SER A 66 -10.93 24.65 2.77
C SER A 66 -11.89 25.35 1.78
N LYS A 67 -12.04 26.66 1.95
CA LYS A 67 -13.20 27.52 1.63
C LYS A 67 -13.63 27.70 0.14
N SER A 68 -13.33 26.80 -0.78
CA SER A 68 -13.97 26.88 -2.11
C SER A 68 -15.39 26.30 -2.04
N TYR A 69 -16.40 27.16 -1.91
CA TYR A 69 -17.78 26.73 -1.76
C TYR A 69 -18.32 26.11 -3.06
N GLY A 70 -18.07 26.74 -4.22
CA GLY A 70 -18.59 26.31 -5.53
C GLY A 70 -18.15 24.90 -5.93
N SER A 71 -16.84 24.66 -6.04
CA SER A 71 -16.31 23.35 -6.47
C SER A 71 -16.63 22.18 -5.53
N PHE A 72 -17.04 22.44 -4.29
CA PHE A 72 -17.46 21.39 -3.38
C PHE A 72 -18.91 20.95 -3.63
N TYR A 73 -19.81 21.88 -3.97
CA TYR A 73 -21.19 21.52 -4.30
C TYR A 73 -21.25 20.70 -5.58
N ASP A 74 -20.46 21.04 -6.60
CA ASP A 74 -20.38 20.23 -7.83
C ASP A 74 -19.93 18.79 -7.52
N LYS A 75 -18.88 18.65 -6.69
CA LYS A 75 -18.42 17.33 -6.22
C LYS A 75 -19.45 16.61 -5.37
N LEU A 76 -20.24 17.33 -4.56
CA LEU A 76 -21.30 16.77 -3.73
C LEU A 76 -22.53 16.34 -4.56
N ASP A 77 -22.81 17.04 -5.65
CA ASP A 77 -23.85 16.69 -6.62
C ASP A 77 -23.48 15.44 -7.42
N ASP A 78 -22.25 15.38 -7.96
CA ASP A 78 -21.68 14.15 -8.52
C ASP A 78 -21.69 13.02 -7.48
N ALA A 79 -21.37 13.41 -6.25
CA ALA A 79 -21.58 12.74 -4.99
C ALA A 79 -22.88 11.92 -4.94
N ALA A 80 -23.97 12.68 -4.89
CA ALA A 80 -25.34 12.22 -4.76
C ALA A 80 -25.79 11.36 -5.95
N LYS A 81 -25.44 11.75 -7.18
CA LYS A 81 -25.77 10.99 -8.40
C LYS A 81 -25.15 9.60 -8.37
N SER A 82 -23.86 9.51 -8.03
CA SER A 82 -23.18 8.23 -7.99
C SER A 82 -23.65 7.36 -6.82
N MET A 83 -23.94 7.93 -5.65
CA MET A 83 -24.43 7.16 -4.49
C MET A 83 -25.79 6.50 -4.75
N THR A 84 -26.71 7.21 -5.41
CA THR A 84 -28.08 6.73 -5.66
C THR A 84 -28.16 5.65 -6.75
N GLY A 85 -27.23 5.67 -7.71
CA GLY A 85 -27.14 4.66 -8.76
C GLY A 85 -26.59 3.30 -8.30
N ARG A 86 -26.06 3.20 -7.08
CA ARG A 86 -25.37 2.00 -6.61
C ARG A 86 -26.31 0.87 -6.26
N THR A 87 -26.04 -0.31 -6.80
CA THR A 87 -26.72 -1.56 -6.44
C THR A 87 -25.69 -2.61 -6.05
N ILE A 88 -25.78 -3.11 -4.81
CA ILE A 88 -24.95 -4.20 -4.29
C ILE A 88 -25.79 -5.47 -4.18
N GLY A 89 -25.14 -6.64 -4.22
CA GLY A 89 -25.84 -7.91 -4.09
C GLY A 89 -25.22 -9.03 -4.88
N THR A 90 -25.95 -10.14 -4.95
CA THR A 90 -25.52 -11.37 -5.62
C THR A 90 -26.64 -11.95 -6.46
N SER A 91 -26.29 -12.73 -7.47
CA SER A 91 -27.24 -13.52 -8.23
C SER A 91 -26.67 -14.88 -8.46
N ASN A 92 -27.51 -15.92 -8.47
CA ASN A 92 -27.12 -17.27 -8.78
C ASN A 92 -28.11 -17.89 -9.78
N LYS A 93 -27.62 -18.06 -11.02
CA LYS A 93 -28.41 -18.64 -12.12
C LYS A 93 -28.76 -20.11 -11.90
N LYS A 94 -27.91 -20.89 -11.21
CA LYS A 94 -28.10 -22.34 -11.05
C LYS A 94 -29.33 -22.65 -10.20
N ASN A 95 -29.50 -21.93 -9.09
CA ASN A 95 -30.64 -22.06 -8.20
C ASN A 95 -31.73 -20.98 -8.45
N ARG A 96 -31.59 -20.17 -9.52
CA ARG A 96 -32.50 -19.08 -9.90
C ARG A 96 -32.79 -18.08 -8.77
N THR A 97 -31.82 -17.85 -7.88
CA THR A 97 -31.93 -16.87 -6.79
C THR A 97 -31.16 -15.61 -7.14
N PHE A 98 -31.65 -14.46 -6.70
CA PHE A 98 -30.94 -13.19 -6.81
C PHE A 98 -31.40 -12.28 -5.69
N ASP A 99 -30.47 -11.48 -5.19
CA ASP A 99 -30.72 -10.50 -4.15
C ASP A 99 -29.83 -9.29 -4.43
N TYR A 100 -30.47 -8.19 -4.80
CA TYR A 100 -29.83 -6.94 -5.14
C TYR A 100 -30.56 -5.80 -4.44
N ILE A 101 -29.78 -4.89 -3.89
CA ILE A 101 -30.30 -3.78 -3.11
C ILE A 101 -29.52 -2.51 -3.44
N SER A 102 -30.25 -1.43 -3.67
CA SER A 102 -29.65 -0.10 -3.69
C SER A 102 -29.37 0.34 -2.26
N VAL A 103 -28.17 0.87 -1.99
CA VAL A 103 -27.79 1.29 -0.63
C VAL A 103 -28.45 2.61 -0.27
N VAL A 104 -28.37 3.59 -1.18
CA VAL A 104 -28.92 4.93 -1.02
C VAL A 104 -30.03 5.09 -2.05
N THR A 105 -31.27 5.22 -1.58
CA THR A 105 -32.43 5.39 -2.47
C THR A 105 -32.58 6.85 -2.91
N ARG A 106 -32.10 7.80 -2.10
CA ARG A 106 -32.19 9.22 -2.40
C ARG A 106 -31.09 10.02 -1.71
N ALA A 107 -30.55 11.01 -2.40
CA ALA A 107 -29.63 12.00 -1.83
C ALA A 107 -30.00 13.39 -2.36
N THR A 108 -30.13 14.37 -1.46
CA THR A 108 -30.54 15.73 -1.80
C THR A 108 -29.75 16.76 -1.00
N SER A 109 -29.38 17.87 -1.62
CA SER A 109 -28.86 19.05 -0.93
C SER A 109 -29.84 20.20 -1.06
N LYS A 110 -30.40 20.69 0.05
CA LYS A 110 -31.31 21.84 0.06
C LYS A 110 -31.06 22.68 1.31
N ASP A 111 -31.06 24.01 1.17
CA ASP A 111 -30.93 24.97 2.27
C ASP A 111 -29.70 24.72 3.17
N GLY A 112 -28.59 24.27 2.56
CA GLY A 112 -27.34 23.98 3.28
C GLY A 112 -27.33 22.64 4.02
N ILE A 113 -28.38 21.82 3.90
CA ILE A 113 -28.48 20.47 4.47
C ILE A 113 -28.30 19.44 3.37
N PHE A 114 -27.38 18.50 3.58
CA PHE A 114 -27.24 17.29 2.77
C PHE A 114 -27.99 16.16 3.46
N ARG A 115 -28.94 15.57 2.74
CA ARG A 115 -29.85 14.53 3.22
C ARG A 115 -29.64 13.26 2.40
N ILE A 116 -29.49 12.14 3.10
CA ILE A 116 -29.31 10.80 2.52
C ILE A 116 -30.44 9.92 3.04
N ILE A 117 -31.04 9.14 2.16
CA ILE A 117 -32.03 8.12 2.51
C ILE A 117 -31.44 6.78 2.12
N PHE A 118 -31.19 5.95 3.12
CA PHE A 118 -30.80 4.56 2.92
C PHE A 118 -32.03 3.69 2.71
N ASN A 119 -31.84 2.60 1.97
CA ASN A 119 -32.88 1.62 1.77
C ASN A 119 -33.31 1.00 3.11
N PRO A 120 -34.62 0.99 3.46
CA PRO A 120 -35.11 0.48 4.74
C PRO A 120 -34.77 -1.00 4.97
N ALA A 121 -34.59 -1.80 3.92
CA ALA A 121 -34.17 -3.20 4.05
C ALA A 121 -32.72 -3.35 4.59
N LEU A 122 -31.93 -2.26 4.63
CA LEU A 122 -30.59 -2.24 5.23
C LEU A 122 -30.59 -1.83 6.71
N LYS A 123 -31.75 -1.78 7.38
CA LYS A 123 -31.84 -1.40 8.80
C LYS A 123 -30.91 -2.22 9.69
N GLU A 124 -30.89 -3.55 9.52
CA GLU A 124 -29.99 -4.45 10.28
C GLU A 124 -28.51 -4.33 9.86
N ASN A 125 -28.23 -3.67 8.74
CA ASN A 125 -26.86 -3.44 8.25
C ASN A 125 -26.34 -2.04 8.56
N ILE A 126 -27.19 -1.12 9.06
CA ILE A 126 -26.87 0.30 9.28
C ILE A 126 -27.12 0.72 10.74
N ILE A 127 -28.32 0.48 11.26
CA ILE A 127 -28.74 0.95 12.60
C ILE A 127 -28.67 -0.21 13.60
N ASP A 128 -29.30 -1.33 13.28
CA ASP A 128 -29.47 -2.48 14.19
C ASP A 128 -28.41 -3.57 13.95
N ILE A 129 -27.14 -3.18 13.86
CA ILE A 129 -26.03 -4.09 13.56
C ILE A 129 -25.74 -5.00 14.77
N LYS A 130 -26.21 -6.24 14.70
CA LYS A 130 -26.05 -7.27 15.75
C LYS A 130 -24.77 -8.08 15.60
N ASP A 131 -24.49 -8.57 14.39
CA ASP A 131 -23.35 -9.41 14.05
C ASP A 131 -22.75 -9.00 12.70
N LYS A 132 -21.68 -9.69 12.27
CA LYS A 132 -21.04 -9.52 10.95
C LYS A 132 -20.79 -8.06 10.60
N PHE A 133 -19.97 -7.42 11.43
CA PHE A 133 -19.50 -6.06 11.22
C PHE A 133 -18.02 -5.93 11.53
N THR A 134 -17.41 -4.94 10.90
CA THR A 134 -16.05 -4.48 11.23
C THR A 134 -16.12 -3.17 12.00
N VAL A 135 -15.28 -3.03 13.02
CA VAL A 135 -15.11 -1.76 13.75
C VAL A 135 -14.01 -0.91 13.11
N LEU A 136 -14.36 0.31 12.71
CA LEU A 136 -13.50 1.26 12.02
C LEU A 136 -13.43 2.59 12.79
N LYS A 137 -12.32 3.33 12.65
CA LYS A 137 -12.14 4.68 13.22
C LYS A 137 -12.51 5.73 12.19
N LEU A 138 -13.49 6.59 12.48
CA LEU A 138 -13.92 7.64 11.57
C LEU A 138 -12.76 8.59 11.21
N SER A 139 -11.95 8.99 12.19
CA SER A 139 -10.77 9.84 11.96
C SER A 139 -9.79 9.24 10.94
N THR A 140 -9.53 7.93 11.02
CA THR A 140 -8.74 7.18 10.05
C THR A 140 -9.39 7.17 8.68
N MET A 141 -10.69 6.86 8.59
CA MET A 141 -11.41 6.84 7.32
C MET A 141 -11.40 8.20 6.61
N LEU A 142 -11.50 9.29 7.38
CA LEU A 142 -11.47 10.66 6.86
C LEU A 142 -10.06 11.14 6.48
N SER A 143 -8.99 10.50 6.99
CA SER A 143 -7.60 10.88 6.69
C SER A 143 -7.10 10.34 5.35
N PHE A 144 -7.69 9.26 4.82
CA PHE A 144 -7.35 8.71 3.51
C PHE A 144 -7.63 9.71 2.37
N LYS A 145 -6.71 9.78 1.41
CA LYS A 145 -6.77 10.62 0.20
C LYS A 145 -7.19 9.80 -1.01
N SER A 146 -6.87 8.50 -1.03
CA SER A 146 -7.25 7.58 -2.11
C SER A 146 -8.44 6.71 -1.71
N SER A 147 -9.38 6.51 -2.64
CA SER A 147 -10.48 5.55 -2.47
C SER A 147 -9.95 4.12 -2.34
N TYR A 148 -8.83 3.81 -2.97
CA TYR A 148 -8.20 2.49 -2.92
C TYR A 148 -7.61 2.19 -1.55
N SER A 149 -6.92 3.14 -0.92
CA SER A 149 -6.39 2.97 0.44
C SER A 149 -7.49 2.75 1.45
N LEU A 150 -8.55 3.56 1.36
CA LEU A 150 -9.73 3.42 2.20
C LEU A 150 -10.37 2.04 2.04
N ARG A 151 -10.60 1.59 0.80
CA ARG A 151 -11.21 0.27 0.53
C ARG A 151 -10.33 -0.89 0.95
N LEU A 152 -9.02 -0.82 0.68
CA LEU A 152 -8.07 -1.85 1.12
C LEU A 152 -8.05 -1.92 2.65
N TYR A 153 -7.99 -0.79 3.34
CA TYR A 153 -8.04 -0.77 4.80
C TYR A 153 -9.30 -1.43 5.37
N GLU A 154 -10.48 -1.15 4.79
CA GLU A 154 -11.73 -1.80 5.21
C GLU A 154 -11.67 -3.32 5.03
N LEU A 155 -11.21 -3.81 3.88
CA LEU A 155 -11.10 -5.24 3.58
C LEU A 155 -10.11 -5.93 4.52
N LEU A 156 -8.93 -5.35 4.73
CA LEU A 156 -7.92 -5.92 5.64
C LEU A 156 -8.40 -5.91 7.09
N LYS A 157 -9.13 -4.87 7.53
CA LYS A 157 -9.70 -4.83 8.88
C LYS A 157 -10.78 -5.88 9.11
N ASP A 158 -11.58 -6.16 8.08
CA ASP A 158 -12.57 -7.24 8.11
C ASP A 158 -11.89 -8.60 8.30
N GLU A 159 -10.96 -8.94 7.41
CA GLU A 159 -10.17 -10.18 7.46
C GLU A 159 -9.45 -10.35 8.81
N LEU A 160 -8.80 -9.29 9.31
CA LEU A 160 -8.15 -9.31 10.61
C LEU A 160 -9.11 -9.59 11.76
N GLN A 161 -10.33 -9.05 11.70
CA GLN A 161 -11.33 -9.29 12.71
C GLN A 161 -11.76 -10.75 12.67
N GLU A 162 -12.10 -11.30 11.51
CA GLU A 162 -12.45 -12.72 11.35
C GLU A 162 -11.34 -13.67 11.84
N ILE A 163 -10.07 -13.39 11.50
CA ILE A 163 -8.93 -14.18 11.97
C ILE A 163 -8.83 -14.17 13.50
N LYS A 164 -8.96 -13.01 14.13
CA LYS A 164 -8.92 -12.88 15.60
C LYS A 164 -10.06 -13.65 16.26
N TRP A 165 -11.27 -13.54 15.72
CA TRP A 165 -12.43 -14.26 16.22
C TRP A 165 -12.24 -15.79 16.09
N GLN A 166 -11.66 -16.28 15.00
CA GLN A 166 -11.35 -17.70 14.83
C GLN A 166 -10.32 -18.18 15.87
N GLN A 167 -9.24 -17.43 16.06
CA GLN A 167 -8.20 -17.76 17.05
C GLN A 167 -8.75 -17.80 18.47
N ASP A 168 -9.61 -16.84 18.85
CA ASP A 168 -10.27 -16.81 20.15
C ASP A 168 -11.18 -18.04 20.34
N ARG A 169 -11.96 -18.43 19.32
CA ARG A 169 -12.79 -19.64 19.36
C ARG A 169 -11.95 -20.91 19.54
N ASP A 170 -10.85 -21.03 18.81
CA ASP A 170 -9.97 -22.20 18.88
C ASP A 170 -9.28 -22.28 20.24
N ALA A 171 -8.85 -21.15 20.81
CA ALA A 171 -8.27 -21.07 22.15
C ALA A 171 -9.26 -21.51 23.25
N ILE A 172 -10.52 -21.06 23.15
CA ILE A 172 -11.60 -21.49 24.05
C ILE A 172 -11.85 -23.00 23.93
N THR A 173 -11.91 -23.52 22.70
CA THR A 173 -12.13 -24.95 22.43
C THR A 173 -11.02 -25.82 23.00
N LEU A 174 -9.78 -25.33 23.00
CA LEU A 174 -8.61 -26.01 23.56
C LEU A 174 -8.46 -25.85 25.08
N GLY A 175 -9.43 -25.23 25.76
CA GLY A 175 -9.38 -25.00 27.22
C GLY A 175 -8.30 -23.99 27.66
N LYS A 176 -7.68 -23.30 26.70
CA LYS A 176 -6.64 -22.29 26.96
C LYS A 176 -7.31 -20.97 27.31
N LYS A 177 -7.61 -20.74 28.60
CA LYS A 177 -8.03 -19.41 29.07
C LYS A 177 -6.84 -18.46 28.99
N ASN A 178 -6.97 -17.40 28.18
CA ASN A 178 -6.11 -16.21 28.16
C ASN A 178 -4.59 -16.44 27.96
N THR A 179 -4.17 -17.37 27.09
CA THR A 179 -2.73 -17.63 26.87
C THR A 179 -2.11 -16.88 25.68
N TYR A 180 -2.90 -16.19 24.84
CA TYR A 180 -2.39 -15.58 23.58
C TYR A 180 -2.11 -14.06 23.66
N ARG A 181 -1.87 -13.53 24.87
CA ARG A 181 -1.42 -12.13 25.06
C ARG A 181 0.09 -11.97 25.27
N GLN A 182 0.88 -13.05 25.22
CA GLN A 182 2.32 -12.96 25.48
C GLN A 182 3.16 -13.19 24.20
N GLU A 183 3.76 -12.08 23.76
CA GLU A 183 5.13 -11.97 23.22
C GLU A 183 5.45 -12.37 21.77
N ASN A 184 4.52 -12.75 20.92
CA ASN A 184 4.84 -13.02 19.51
C ASN A 184 4.24 -11.98 18.56
N LEU A 185 5.10 -11.44 17.69
CA LEU A 185 4.76 -10.60 16.53
C LEU A 185 3.41 -11.03 15.94
N PHE A 186 2.38 -10.20 16.11
CA PHE A 186 1.05 -10.43 15.52
C PHE A 186 1.10 -10.17 14.01
N LYS A 187 1.82 -11.04 13.30
CA LYS A 187 1.86 -11.08 11.83
C LYS A 187 0.70 -11.94 11.37
N TYR A 188 -0.24 -11.32 10.68
CA TYR A 188 -1.37 -11.98 10.04
C TYR A 188 -1.13 -12.02 8.54
N GLU A 189 -1.48 -13.14 7.91
CA GLU A 189 -1.38 -13.30 6.47
C GLU A 189 -2.76 -13.62 5.90
N THR A 190 -3.16 -12.91 4.85
CA THR A 190 -4.40 -13.20 4.11
C THR A 190 -4.15 -13.10 2.61
N SER A 191 -4.67 -14.05 1.85
CA SER A 191 -4.46 -14.13 0.41
C SER A 191 -5.76 -13.87 -0.33
N ILE A 192 -5.75 -12.90 -1.25
CA ILE A 192 -6.92 -12.48 -2.03
C ILE A 192 -6.62 -12.66 -3.51
N GLY A 193 -7.55 -13.27 -4.25
CA GLY A 193 -7.44 -13.42 -5.69
C GLY A 193 -7.37 -12.07 -6.41
N LEU A 194 -6.47 -11.91 -7.38
CA LEU A 194 -6.19 -10.62 -8.02
C LEU A 194 -7.42 -9.98 -8.66
N ALA A 195 -8.26 -10.80 -9.32
CA ALA A 195 -9.47 -10.31 -9.96
C ALA A 195 -10.56 -9.92 -8.95
N GLU A 196 -10.67 -10.66 -7.84
CA GLU A 196 -11.58 -10.33 -6.74
C GLU A 196 -11.17 -9.02 -6.07
N LEU A 197 -9.88 -8.88 -5.73
CA LEU A 197 -9.32 -7.68 -5.14
C LEU A 197 -9.59 -6.44 -6.01
N LYS A 198 -9.42 -6.55 -7.33
CA LYS A 198 -9.73 -5.44 -8.26
C LYS A 198 -11.21 -5.04 -8.25
N LEU A 199 -12.14 -5.98 -8.06
CA LEU A 199 -13.56 -5.69 -7.97
C LEU A 199 -13.94 -5.08 -6.62
N GLU A 200 -13.39 -5.61 -5.52
CA GLU A 200 -13.69 -5.15 -4.15
C GLU A 200 -13.09 -3.77 -3.87
N MET A 201 -11.89 -3.50 -4.38
CA MET A 201 -11.28 -2.17 -4.32
C MET A 201 -11.94 -1.15 -5.26
N GLY A 202 -12.92 -1.57 -6.08
CA GLY A 202 -13.61 -0.71 -7.03
C GLY A 202 -12.73 -0.23 -8.19
N VAL A 203 -11.59 -0.89 -8.44
CA VAL A 203 -10.71 -0.61 -9.59
C VAL A 203 -11.44 -0.96 -10.88
N VAL A 204 -12.18 -2.06 -10.85
CA VAL A 204 -13.10 -2.48 -11.91
C VAL A 204 -14.52 -2.23 -11.45
N ASN A 205 -15.28 -1.49 -12.25
CA ASN A 205 -16.68 -1.22 -11.95
C ASN A 205 -17.54 -2.49 -12.15
N ALA A 206 -17.87 -3.14 -11.04
CA ALA A 206 -18.74 -4.31 -11.01
C ALA A 206 -20.17 -4.03 -11.51
N GLU A 207 -20.56 -2.76 -11.59
CA GLU A 207 -21.92 -2.35 -11.92
C GLU A 207 -22.19 -2.24 -13.42
N LEU A 208 -21.17 -2.41 -14.26
CA LEU A 208 -21.32 -2.41 -15.72
C LEU A 208 -22.05 -3.67 -16.19
N ASP A 209 -23.00 -3.54 -17.13
CA ASP A 209 -23.85 -4.65 -17.58
C ASP A 209 -23.06 -5.88 -18.08
N LYS A 210 -21.89 -5.67 -18.69
CA LYS A 210 -21.00 -6.76 -19.10
C LYS A 210 -20.44 -7.51 -17.89
N VAL A 211 -19.96 -6.77 -16.89
CA VAL A 211 -19.35 -7.30 -15.67
C VAL A 211 -20.41 -7.95 -14.78
N LYS A 212 -21.54 -7.25 -14.53
CA LYS A 212 -22.72 -7.77 -13.81
C LYS A 212 -23.15 -9.13 -14.35
N ARG A 213 -23.22 -9.30 -15.67
CA ARG A 213 -23.62 -10.59 -16.29
C ARG A 213 -22.69 -11.76 -15.98
N VAL A 214 -21.39 -11.49 -15.79
CA VAL A 214 -20.40 -12.51 -15.44
C VAL A 214 -20.41 -12.78 -13.94
N LEU A 215 -20.64 -11.75 -13.12
CA LEU A 215 -20.75 -11.86 -11.66
C LEU A 215 -22.03 -12.59 -11.20
N GLN A 216 -22.92 -12.97 -12.12
CA GLN A 216 -24.08 -13.82 -11.84
C GLN A 216 -23.67 -15.29 -11.64
N GLY A 217 -23.68 -15.78 -10.41
CA GLY A 217 -23.49 -17.18 -10.02
C GLY A 217 -23.23 -17.31 -8.50
N LYS A 218 -23.31 -18.54 -7.96
CA LYS A 218 -22.80 -18.83 -6.60
C LYS A 218 -21.28 -18.56 -6.50
N ASN A 219 -20.58 -18.95 -7.56
CA ASN A 219 -19.13 -18.86 -7.70
C ASN A 219 -18.85 -18.11 -9.01
N PRO A 220 -18.97 -16.79 -9.02
CA PRO A 220 -18.70 -16.00 -10.21
C PRO A 220 -17.23 -16.13 -10.64
N ASP A 221 -17.01 -16.13 -11.95
CA ASP A 221 -15.67 -16.11 -12.52
C ASP A 221 -15.15 -14.67 -12.55
N TYR A 222 -14.39 -14.30 -11.52
CA TYR A 222 -13.88 -12.95 -11.37
C TYR A 222 -12.86 -12.58 -12.46
N GLU A 223 -12.03 -13.52 -12.93
CA GLU A 223 -11.09 -13.24 -14.02
C GLU A 223 -11.85 -12.82 -15.29
N LYS A 224 -12.90 -13.57 -15.63
CA LYS A 224 -13.77 -13.24 -16.76
C LYS A 224 -14.53 -11.94 -16.56
N ALA A 225 -14.97 -11.65 -15.33
CA ALA A 225 -15.68 -10.42 -15.01
C ALA A 225 -14.79 -9.20 -15.25
N VAL A 226 -13.56 -9.23 -14.72
CA VAL A 226 -12.55 -8.18 -14.94
C VAL A 226 -12.20 -8.04 -16.42
N ALA A 227 -11.98 -9.15 -17.13
CA ALA A 227 -11.67 -9.13 -18.57
C ALA A 227 -12.81 -8.54 -19.42
N SER A 228 -14.07 -8.69 -18.98
CA SER A 228 -15.25 -8.19 -19.70
C SER A 228 -15.48 -6.68 -19.54
N SER A 229 -14.80 -6.04 -18.59
CA SER A 229 -14.91 -4.61 -18.33
C SER A 229 -14.40 -3.80 -19.53
N PRO A 230 -15.20 -2.85 -20.07
CA PRO A 230 -14.70 -1.89 -21.04
C PRO A 230 -13.68 -0.93 -20.40
N GLU A 231 -13.75 -0.71 -19.08
CA GLU A 231 -12.77 0.05 -18.32
C GLU A 231 -11.54 -0.84 -18.06
N GLN A 232 -10.46 -0.62 -18.82
CA GLN A 232 -9.19 -1.36 -18.70
C GLN A 232 -8.18 -0.60 -17.82
N ILE A 233 -8.65 -0.06 -16.69
CA ILE A 233 -7.84 0.69 -15.75
C ILE A 233 -6.90 -0.28 -15.02
N PHE A 234 -5.60 0.03 -14.97
CA PHE A 234 -4.57 -0.82 -14.36
C PHE A 234 -4.61 -2.27 -14.86
N LYS A 235 -4.70 -2.44 -16.19
CA LYS A 235 -4.73 -3.76 -16.84
C LYS A 235 -3.50 -4.59 -16.51
N SER A 236 -2.32 -3.97 -16.54
CA SER A 236 -1.06 -4.65 -16.20
C SER A 236 -0.93 -4.84 -14.68
N TRP A 237 -0.25 -5.91 -14.27
CA TRP A 237 0.10 -6.12 -12.86
C TRP A 237 0.98 -5.00 -12.33
N SER A 238 1.96 -4.53 -13.12
CA SER A 238 2.90 -3.47 -12.71
C SER A 238 2.17 -2.16 -12.41
N ASP A 239 1.22 -1.74 -13.26
CA ASP A 239 0.43 -0.53 -13.01
C ASP A 239 -0.45 -0.69 -11.78
N PHE A 240 -1.11 -1.85 -11.63
CA PHE A 240 -1.96 -2.12 -10.47
C PHE A 240 -1.16 -2.11 -9.17
N ARG A 241 -0.01 -2.80 -9.15
CA ARG A 241 0.91 -2.82 -8.01
C ARG A 241 1.35 -1.40 -7.65
N ARG A 242 1.97 -0.66 -8.59
CA ARG A 242 2.59 0.64 -8.32
C ARG A 242 1.59 1.74 -8.00
N ARG A 243 0.47 1.79 -8.72
CA ARG A 243 -0.49 2.92 -8.62
C ARG A 243 -1.63 2.65 -7.66
N VAL A 244 -1.85 1.40 -7.26
CA VAL A 244 -2.95 1.03 -6.35
C VAL A 244 -2.41 0.43 -5.07
N LEU A 245 -1.71 -0.71 -5.14
CA LEU A 245 -1.32 -1.46 -3.92
C LEU A 245 -0.24 -0.74 -3.11
N GLU A 246 0.84 -0.31 -3.75
CA GLU A 246 1.93 0.40 -3.08
C GLU A 246 1.42 1.73 -2.50
N LYS A 247 0.66 2.51 -3.28
CA LYS A 247 0.05 3.76 -2.77
C LYS A 247 -0.96 3.54 -1.65
N ALA A 248 -1.72 2.44 -1.70
CA ALA A 248 -2.66 2.11 -0.65
C ALA A 248 -1.95 1.68 0.65
N THR A 249 -0.95 0.82 0.54
CA THR A 249 -0.19 0.31 1.69
C THR A 249 0.69 1.39 2.31
N GLU A 250 1.38 2.22 1.51
CA GLU A 250 2.08 3.42 1.99
C GLU A 250 1.15 4.29 2.85
N GLU A 251 -0.04 4.61 2.34
CA GLU A 251 -0.98 5.48 3.04
C GLU A 251 -1.58 4.82 4.30
N ILE A 252 -1.81 3.51 4.29
CA ILE A 252 -2.26 2.76 5.47
C ILE A 252 -1.16 2.75 6.55
N ASN A 253 0.09 2.51 6.15
CA ASN A 253 1.23 2.42 7.07
C ASN A 253 1.54 3.78 7.71
N GLU A 254 1.28 4.87 6.99
CA GLU A 254 1.43 6.25 7.50
C GLU A 254 0.32 6.63 8.50
N LYS A 255 -0.93 6.21 8.25
CA LYS A 255 -2.13 6.79 8.89
C LYS A 255 -2.84 5.90 9.89
N THR A 256 -2.41 4.66 10.05
CA THR A 256 -3.13 3.66 10.86
C THR A 256 -2.22 3.01 11.89
N ASP A 257 -2.84 2.20 12.75
CA ASP A 257 -2.17 1.32 13.71
C ASP A 257 -1.73 -0.02 13.09
N LEU A 258 -1.86 -0.16 11.77
CA LEU A 258 -1.40 -1.32 11.02
C LEU A 258 -0.13 -0.98 10.23
N HIS A 259 0.73 -1.97 10.11
CA HIS A 259 1.75 -2.03 9.07
C HIS A 259 1.43 -3.18 8.13
N VAL A 260 1.34 -2.88 6.84
CA VAL A 260 0.90 -3.76 5.78
C VAL A 260 1.99 -3.85 4.71
N ASP A 261 2.46 -5.07 4.49
CA ASP A 261 3.27 -5.49 3.36
C ASP A 261 2.45 -6.42 2.46
N PHE A 262 2.94 -6.72 1.26
CA PHE A 262 2.28 -7.69 0.39
C PHE A 262 3.24 -8.38 -0.59
N GLU A 263 2.88 -9.60 -0.96
CA GLU A 263 3.57 -10.42 -1.95
C GLU A 263 2.62 -10.85 -3.07
N ALA A 264 3.17 -11.06 -4.26
CA ALA A 264 2.40 -11.46 -5.43
C ALA A 264 2.38 -12.98 -5.57
N ASP A 265 1.19 -13.58 -5.54
CA ASP A 265 1.03 -15.02 -5.73
C ASP A 265 1.08 -15.34 -7.22
N LYS A 266 2.07 -16.14 -7.64
CA LYS A 266 2.28 -16.50 -9.05
C LYS A 266 1.92 -17.95 -9.30
N ALA A 267 1.23 -18.23 -10.39
CA ALA A 267 0.86 -19.57 -10.79
C ALA A 267 0.98 -19.80 -12.31
N GLY A 268 1.07 -21.08 -12.70
CA GLY A 268 1.07 -21.52 -14.09
C GLY A 268 2.35 -21.24 -14.87
N ARG A 269 2.36 -21.64 -16.15
CA ARG A 269 3.50 -21.45 -17.05
C ARG A 269 3.66 -19.96 -17.37
N GLY A 270 4.81 -19.39 -17.01
CA GLY A 270 5.10 -17.96 -17.17
C GLY A 270 4.87 -17.12 -15.91
N GLY A 271 4.46 -17.71 -14.79
CA GLY A 271 4.40 -17.02 -13.49
C GLY A 271 3.41 -15.86 -13.47
N LYS A 272 2.21 -16.05 -14.04
CA LYS A 272 1.14 -15.05 -14.01
C LYS A 272 0.74 -14.79 -12.55
N VAL A 273 0.62 -13.52 -12.18
CA VAL A 273 0.09 -13.15 -10.86
C VAL A 273 -1.39 -13.46 -10.82
N VAL A 274 -1.79 -14.32 -9.88
CA VAL A 274 -3.17 -14.79 -9.68
C VAL A 274 -3.79 -14.28 -8.39
N GLY A 275 -2.96 -13.86 -7.44
CA GLY A 275 -3.37 -13.39 -6.12
C GLY A 275 -2.37 -12.42 -5.51
N VAL A 276 -2.76 -11.86 -4.38
CA VAL A 276 -1.91 -11.03 -3.53
C VAL A 276 -2.07 -11.52 -2.10
N THR A 277 -0.95 -11.85 -1.48
CA THR A 277 -0.89 -12.18 -0.05
C THR A 277 -0.49 -10.93 0.72
N PHE A 278 -1.36 -10.45 1.59
CA PHE A 278 -1.11 -9.32 2.48
C PHE A 278 -0.55 -9.82 3.81
N ILE A 279 0.49 -9.15 4.27
CA ILE A 279 1.15 -9.37 5.55
C ILE A 279 0.80 -8.17 6.43
N ILE A 280 0.08 -8.39 7.52
CA ILE A 280 -0.43 -7.34 8.39
C ILE A 280 0.14 -7.51 9.78
N THR A 281 0.74 -6.44 10.31
CA THR A 281 1.31 -6.37 11.65
C THR A 281 0.79 -5.15 12.39
N ASP A 282 0.82 -5.18 13.72
CA ASP A 282 0.63 -3.96 14.52
C ASP A 282 1.83 -3.03 14.33
N SER A 283 1.61 -1.75 14.02
CA SER A 283 2.70 -0.82 13.66
C SER A 283 3.74 -0.66 14.78
N LYS A 284 3.36 -0.78 16.06
CA LYS A 284 4.32 -0.72 17.17
C LYS A 284 5.18 -1.96 17.20
N SER A 285 4.56 -3.12 16.97
CA SER A 285 5.25 -4.40 16.91
C SER A 285 6.24 -4.46 15.75
N TYR A 286 5.84 -3.94 14.58
CA TYR A 286 6.71 -3.80 13.41
C TYR A 286 7.93 -2.91 13.66
N LYS A 287 7.72 -1.73 14.27
CA LYS A 287 8.81 -0.82 14.64
C LYS A 287 9.78 -1.48 15.63
N ASN A 288 9.27 -2.20 16.63
CA ASN A 288 10.10 -2.89 17.60
C ASN A 288 10.92 -4.05 17.00
N SER A 289 10.34 -4.83 16.07
CA SER A 289 11.06 -5.91 15.39
C SER A 289 12.14 -5.41 14.44
N ASN A 290 11.91 -4.27 13.77
CA ASN A 290 12.86 -3.68 12.83
C ASN A 290 13.89 -2.75 13.48
N ALA A 291 13.63 -2.25 14.69
CA ALA A 291 14.61 -1.50 15.49
C ALA A 291 15.85 -2.34 15.86
N GLY A 292 15.75 -3.68 15.87
CA GLY A 292 16.87 -4.58 16.09
C GLY A 292 17.74 -4.87 14.86
N ILE A 293 17.35 -4.39 13.66
CA ILE A 293 17.96 -4.78 12.38
C ILE A 293 18.82 -3.64 11.76
N LYS A 294 18.78 -2.41 12.28
CA LYS A 294 19.66 -1.29 11.86
C LYS A 294 20.42 -0.72 13.09
N THR A 295 21.75 -0.69 13.25
CA THR A 295 22.95 -1.21 12.56
C THR A 295 24.14 -0.94 13.51
N LYS A 296 25.24 -1.71 13.47
CA LYS A 296 26.55 -1.14 13.84
C LYS A 296 26.78 0.04 12.90
N SER A 297 27.08 1.21 13.48
CA SER A 297 27.34 2.52 12.86
C SER A 297 26.11 3.29 12.34
N SER A 298 25.56 4.14 13.20
CA SER A 298 25.04 5.47 12.84
C SER A 298 25.03 6.34 14.10
N ASP A 299 25.57 7.56 14.00
CA ASP A 299 25.67 8.49 15.13
C ASP A 299 24.27 9.00 15.53
N VAL A 300 24.00 8.98 16.83
CA VAL A 300 22.72 9.43 17.43
C VAL A 300 22.76 10.94 17.60
N PHE A 301 21.79 11.66 17.02
CA PHE A 301 21.56 13.08 17.29
C PHE A 301 20.36 13.24 18.24
N MET A 302 20.49 14.15 19.22
CA MET A 302 19.38 14.57 20.09
C MET A 302 18.75 15.85 19.54
N ASP A 303 17.42 15.93 19.56
CA ASP A 303 16.73 17.19 19.34
C ASP A 303 16.76 18.08 20.61
N ASP A 304 16.28 19.33 20.48
CA ASP A 304 16.26 20.32 21.58
C ASP A 304 15.37 19.89 22.78
N LEU A 305 14.58 18.82 22.64
CA LEU A 305 13.74 18.24 23.69
C LEU A 305 14.35 16.96 24.29
N GLY A 306 15.52 16.54 23.82
CA GLY A 306 16.24 15.38 24.30
C GLY A 306 15.72 14.05 23.77
N ASP A 307 14.90 14.07 22.71
CA ASP A 307 14.46 12.84 22.04
C ASP A 307 15.46 12.43 20.95
N PRO A 308 15.93 11.16 20.94
CA PRO A 308 16.84 10.68 19.92
C PRO A 308 16.10 10.50 18.59
N TYR A 309 16.60 11.14 17.53
CA TYR A 309 16.10 10.94 16.16
C TYR A 309 17.18 10.34 15.25
N ILE A 310 16.74 9.41 14.40
CA ILE A 310 17.59 8.73 13.42
C ILE A 310 17.30 9.33 12.05
N VAL A 311 18.32 9.89 11.41
CA VAL A 311 18.25 10.25 9.99
C VAL A 311 18.49 8.98 9.19
N GLU A 312 17.42 8.27 8.82
CA GLU A 312 17.55 7.08 7.97
C GLU A 312 17.91 7.49 6.53
N ALA A 313 18.98 6.91 5.98
CA ALA A 313 19.25 6.94 4.55
C ALA A 313 18.23 6.05 3.83
N GLU A 314 17.50 6.61 2.85
CA GLU A 314 16.53 5.89 2.01
C GLU A 314 17.22 4.72 1.28
N GLU A 315 16.77 3.48 1.52
CA GLU A 315 17.06 2.37 0.60
C GLU A 315 16.33 2.66 -0.71
N LEU A 316 17.09 3.04 -1.74
CA LEU A 316 16.55 3.40 -3.04
C LEU A 316 15.99 2.16 -3.75
N ASP A 317 14.72 2.23 -4.17
CA ASP A 317 14.08 1.22 -5.02
C ASP A 317 14.93 1.00 -6.29
N ILE A 318 15.15 -0.27 -6.66
CA ILE A 318 15.88 -0.66 -7.87
C ILE A 318 15.22 -0.02 -9.11
N ASP A 319 13.90 0.13 -9.12
CA ASP A 319 13.21 0.78 -10.23
C ASP A 319 13.45 2.30 -10.27
N ASP A 320 13.58 2.96 -9.11
CA ASP A 320 13.98 4.38 -9.02
C ASP A 320 15.44 4.59 -9.43
N LEU A 321 16.33 3.66 -9.09
CA LEU A 321 17.72 3.65 -9.54
C LEU A 321 17.81 3.46 -11.06
N ILE A 322 16.97 2.62 -11.65
CA ILE A 322 16.89 2.46 -13.11
C ILE A 322 16.49 3.76 -13.78
N ASP A 323 15.49 4.47 -13.25
CA ASP A 323 15.06 5.75 -13.78
C ASP A 323 16.15 6.83 -13.62
N LYS A 324 16.87 6.86 -12.49
CA LYS A 324 18.05 7.75 -12.31
C LYS A 324 19.15 7.47 -13.33
N VAL A 325 19.46 6.19 -13.61
CA VAL A 325 20.47 5.84 -14.62
C VAL A 325 20.03 6.24 -16.03
N ARG A 326 18.72 6.13 -16.35
CA ARG A 326 18.17 6.64 -17.63
C ARG A 326 18.26 8.15 -17.79
N MET A 327 18.30 8.89 -16.68
CA MET A 327 18.52 10.35 -16.73
C MET A 327 19.98 10.72 -16.97
N ILE A 328 20.92 9.80 -16.68
CA ILE A 328 22.36 10.02 -16.85
C ILE A 328 22.81 9.60 -18.24
N ILE A 329 22.41 8.39 -18.69
CA ILE A 329 22.83 7.82 -19.96
C ILE A 329 21.84 8.24 -21.04
N SER A 330 22.30 9.03 -22.01
CA SER A 330 21.44 9.55 -23.07
C SER A 330 21.06 8.49 -24.12
N GLU A 331 21.84 7.42 -24.22
CA GLU A 331 21.59 6.28 -25.10
C GLU A 331 20.43 5.42 -24.61
N ASN A 332 19.62 4.93 -25.56
CA ASN A 332 18.46 4.09 -25.25
C ASN A 332 18.88 2.65 -24.89
N LEU A 333 19.19 2.41 -23.62
CA LEU A 333 19.56 1.11 -23.08
C LEU A 333 18.35 0.27 -22.66
N LYS A 334 18.44 -1.06 -22.82
CA LYS A 334 17.44 -2.00 -22.30
C LYS A 334 17.55 -2.07 -20.78
N THR A 335 16.41 -2.30 -20.10
CA THR A 335 16.36 -2.44 -18.63
C THR A 335 17.34 -3.48 -18.08
N LYS A 336 17.61 -4.55 -18.82
CA LYS A 336 18.57 -5.59 -18.41
C LYS A 336 20.01 -5.06 -18.37
N GLU A 337 20.38 -4.17 -19.30
CA GLU A 337 21.71 -3.56 -19.39
C GLU A 337 21.92 -2.55 -18.26
N ILE A 338 20.90 -1.74 -17.97
CA ILE A 338 20.90 -0.79 -16.83
C ILE A 338 21.07 -1.54 -15.50
N LYS A 339 20.36 -2.67 -15.32
CA LYS A 339 20.53 -3.52 -14.13
C LYS A 339 21.95 -4.06 -13.98
N SER A 340 22.60 -4.44 -15.08
CA SER A 340 23.99 -4.90 -15.07
C SER A 340 24.98 -3.79 -14.69
N ILE A 341 24.72 -2.55 -15.10
CA ILE A 341 25.53 -1.37 -14.71
C ILE A 341 25.34 -1.07 -13.22
N LEU A 342 24.09 -1.03 -12.73
CA LEU A 342 23.76 -0.83 -11.31
C LEU A 342 24.41 -1.88 -10.42
N GLN A 343 24.34 -3.15 -10.82
CA GLN A 343 24.98 -4.25 -10.10
C GLN A 343 26.51 -4.10 -10.07
N ALA A 344 27.14 -3.63 -11.15
CA ALA A 344 28.58 -3.39 -11.18
C ALA A 344 29.00 -2.21 -10.29
N ALA A 345 28.12 -1.22 -10.12
CA ALA A 345 28.34 -0.03 -9.29
C ALA A 345 27.98 -0.23 -7.82
N ASP A 346 27.43 -1.38 -7.44
CA ASP A 346 26.85 -1.62 -6.12
C ASP A 346 25.80 -0.55 -5.77
N ASN A 347 24.93 -0.24 -6.74
CA ASN A 347 23.89 0.79 -6.70
C ASN A 347 24.38 2.25 -6.53
N ASP A 348 25.70 2.50 -6.59
CA ASP A 348 26.26 3.84 -6.50
C ASP A 348 26.11 4.62 -7.83
N ILE A 349 25.14 5.53 -7.85
CA ILE A 349 24.85 6.38 -9.02
C ILE A 349 26.03 7.30 -9.39
N SER A 350 26.85 7.71 -8.43
CA SER A 350 28.01 8.59 -8.69
C SER A 350 29.05 7.87 -9.54
N LYS A 351 29.34 6.60 -9.22
CA LYS A 351 30.25 5.77 -10.04
C LYS A 351 29.76 5.58 -11.47
N ILE A 352 28.44 5.46 -11.67
CA ILE A 352 27.85 5.33 -13.01
C ILE A 352 28.00 6.63 -13.79
N LYS A 353 27.77 7.77 -13.14
CA LYS A 353 27.97 9.09 -13.73
C LYS A 353 29.43 9.30 -14.15
N ASP A 354 30.38 9.01 -13.26
CA ASP A 354 31.81 9.15 -13.53
C ASP A 354 32.26 8.25 -14.70
N ALA A 355 31.78 6.99 -14.72
CA ALA A 355 32.07 6.07 -15.81
C ALA A 355 31.47 6.57 -17.14
N TYR A 356 30.28 7.16 -17.14
CA TYR A 356 29.66 7.71 -18.35
C TYR A 356 30.41 8.95 -18.86
N GLU A 357 30.85 9.84 -17.97
CA GLU A 357 31.66 11.01 -18.32
C GLU A 357 33.02 10.60 -18.90
N LEU A 358 33.64 9.53 -18.39
CA LEU A 358 34.88 8.97 -18.96
C LEU A 358 34.65 8.33 -20.31
N ALA A 359 33.50 7.67 -20.51
CA ALA A 359 33.11 7.08 -21.79
C ALA A 359 32.99 8.16 -22.88
N GLY A 360 32.36 9.30 -22.54
CA GLY A 360 32.21 10.45 -23.45
C GLY A 360 33.53 11.13 -23.86
N LYS A 361 34.64 10.85 -23.16
CA LYS A 361 35.98 11.36 -23.50
C LYS A 361 36.79 10.40 -24.38
N GLN A 362 36.30 9.17 -24.62
CA GLN A 362 36.97 8.21 -25.50
C GLN A 362 36.61 8.49 -26.96
N SER A 363 37.57 8.30 -27.85
CA SER A 363 37.41 8.56 -29.29
C SER A 363 36.49 7.56 -30.00
N GLU A 364 36.38 6.32 -29.50
CA GLU A 364 35.50 5.30 -30.07
C GLU A 364 35.16 4.20 -29.03
N ILE A 365 33.87 3.88 -28.86
CA ILE A 365 33.40 2.81 -27.98
C ILE A 365 32.38 1.96 -28.74
N GLU A 366 32.72 0.69 -29.00
CA GLU A 366 31.86 -0.26 -29.71
C GLU A 366 30.70 -0.77 -28.84
N ASN A 367 30.94 -0.96 -27.54
CA ASN A 367 29.93 -1.41 -26.57
C ASN A 367 29.98 -0.58 -25.29
N LEU A 368 29.12 0.43 -25.23
CA LEU A 368 29.02 1.36 -24.10
C LEU A 368 28.79 0.66 -22.76
N VAL A 369 27.86 -0.30 -22.71
CA VAL A 369 27.49 -1.02 -21.48
C VAL A 369 28.66 -1.83 -20.95
N GLY A 370 29.32 -2.60 -21.83
CA GLY A 370 30.48 -3.39 -21.46
C GLY A 370 31.66 -2.54 -20.99
N TRP A 371 31.87 -1.41 -21.66
CA TRP A 371 32.92 -0.45 -21.30
C TRP A 371 32.67 0.17 -19.93
N MET A 372 31.45 0.65 -19.65
CA MET A 372 31.09 1.25 -18.36
C MET A 372 31.22 0.25 -17.21
N ILE A 373 30.77 -0.99 -17.38
CA ILE A 373 30.93 -2.05 -16.36
C ILE A 373 32.42 -2.30 -16.08
N SER A 374 33.26 -2.33 -17.12
CA SER A 374 34.71 -2.49 -16.96
C SER A 374 35.33 -1.30 -16.22
N ALA A 375 34.96 -0.08 -16.58
CA ALA A 375 35.47 1.14 -15.95
C ALA A 375 35.13 1.20 -14.46
N ILE A 376 33.90 0.82 -14.08
CA ILE A 376 33.43 0.77 -12.70
C ILE A 376 34.16 -0.33 -11.91
N LYS A 377 34.22 -1.56 -12.44
CA LYS A 377 34.85 -2.68 -11.74
C LYS A 377 36.35 -2.51 -11.53
N ASN A 378 37.03 -1.89 -12.50
CA ASN A 378 38.48 -1.69 -12.47
C ASN A 378 38.89 -0.33 -11.91
N GLY A 379 37.94 0.51 -11.49
CA GLY A 379 38.18 1.82 -10.88
C GLY A 379 38.96 2.76 -11.79
N TYR A 380 38.50 2.92 -13.05
CA TYR A 380 39.14 3.84 -14.00
C TYR A 380 39.04 5.28 -13.49
N THR A 381 40.11 6.07 -13.65
CA THR A 381 40.14 7.48 -13.25
C THR A 381 40.69 8.32 -14.40
N ALA A 382 40.39 9.62 -14.40
CA ALA A 382 40.82 10.55 -15.44
C ALA A 382 42.36 10.75 -15.53
N THR A 383 43.12 10.23 -14.56
CA THR A 383 44.59 10.26 -14.54
C THR A 383 45.17 8.85 -14.70
N PRO A 384 46.23 8.65 -15.50
CA PRO A 384 46.80 7.33 -15.69
C PRO A 384 47.44 6.85 -14.39
N LYS A 385 47.07 5.65 -13.91
CA LYS A 385 47.90 4.92 -12.95
C LYS A 385 49.24 4.63 -13.63
N LYS A 386 50.35 5.10 -13.04
CA LYS A 386 51.69 4.59 -13.36
C LYS A 386 51.64 3.06 -13.27
N LYS A 387 52.17 2.37 -14.28
CA LYS A 387 52.44 0.93 -14.21
C LYS A 387 53.36 0.69 -13.00
N ASN A 388 52.81 0.13 -11.92
CA ASN A 388 53.63 -0.54 -10.93
C ASN A 388 54.00 -1.88 -11.55
N ASN A 389 55.22 -2.00 -12.05
CA ASN A 389 55.83 -3.30 -12.29
C ASN A 389 55.94 -3.99 -10.93
N THR A 390 55.11 -5.00 -10.68
CA THR A 390 55.34 -5.97 -9.61
C THR A 390 56.54 -6.83 -9.99
N TYR A 391 57.74 -6.35 -9.64
CA TYR A 391 58.94 -7.15 -9.52
C TYR A 391 59.74 -6.66 -8.30
N SER A 392 59.17 -6.83 -7.11
CA SER A 392 59.87 -6.72 -5.83
C SER A 392 58.88 -7.03 -4.71
N ASP A 393 58.58 -8.31 -4.53
CA ASP A 393 57.89 -8.80 -3.33
C ASP A 393 58.61 -10.07 -2.85
N PHE A 394 59.90 -9.90 -2.52
CA PHE A 394 60.66 -10.86 -1.73
C PHE A 394 60.97 -10.21 -0.39
N GLU A 395 60.77 -10.96 0.70
CA GLU A 395 61.24 -10.55 2.02
C GLU A 395 62.75 -10.28 1.96
N GLN A 396 63.13 -9.08 2.37
CA GLN A 396 64.52 -8.68 2.45
C GLN A 396 65.10 -9.32 3.72
N ASN A 397 66.04 -10.26 3.56
CA ASN A 397 66.76 -10.84 4.70
C ASN A 397 67.43 -9.73 5.50
N THR A 398 67.02 -9.53 6.75
CA THR A 398 67.79 -8.80 7.75
C THR A 398 68.93 -9.71 8.22
N TYR A 399 70.16 -9.40 7.81
CA TYR A 399 71.34 -10.07 8.33
C TYR A 399 71.81 -9.38 9.60
N ASP A 400 72.03 -10.18 10.65
CA ASP A 400 72.78 -9.75 11.83
C ASP A 400 74.28 -9.92 11.51
N TYR A 401 74.92 -8.80 11.20
CA TYR A 401 76.32 -8.77 10.76
C TYR A 401 77.30 -9.08 11.90
N GLU A 402 76.92 -8.86 13.17
CA GLU A 402 77.78 -9.21 14.32
C GLU A 402 77.86 -10.73 14.49
N LEU A 403 76.73 -11.43 14.32
CA LEU A 403 76.64 -12.89 14.40
C LEU A 403 77.43 -13.60 13.29
N LEU A 404 77.41 -13.04 12.08
CA LEU A 404 78.18 -13.53 10.92
C LEU A 404 79.69 -13.26 11.05
N GLU A 405 80.10 -12.16 11.67
CA GLU A 405 81.51 -11.87 11.92
C GLU A 405 82.09 -12.81 12.99
N ASP A 406 81.32 -13.15 14.02
CA ASP A 406 81.76 -14.09 15.06
C ASP A 406 81.87 -15.53 14.54
N GLU A 407 80.98 -15.98 13.65
CA GLU A 407 81.07 -17.29 12.99
C GLU A 407 82.27 -17.40 12.03
N LEU A 408 82.67 -16.31 11.39
CA LEU A 408 83.83 -16.27 10.50
C LEU A 408 85.16 -16.19 11.24
N ARG A 409 85.18 -15.73 12.49
CA ARG A 409 86.38 -15.71 13.35
C ARG A 409 86.59 -17.01 14.13
N ALA A 410 85.59 -17.89 14.17
CA ALA A 410 85.61 -19.16 14.89
C ALA A 410 86.00 -20.38 14.03
N ASN A 411 86.22 -20.20 12.72
CA ASN A 411 86.83 -21.17 11.80
C ASN A 411 88.18 -20.65 11.30
#